data_AF-A0AAV0X257-F1
#
_entry.id   AF-A0AAV0X257-F1
#
_cell.length_a   1.000
_cell.length_b   1.000
_cell.length_c   1.000
_cell.angle_alpha   90.00
_cell.angle_beta   90.00
_cell.angle_gamma   90.00
#
_symmetry.space_group_name_H-M   'P 1'
#
loop_
_entity.id
_entity.type
_entity.pdbx_description
1 polymer ?
#
loop_
_entity_poly.entity_id
_entity_poly.type
_entity_poly.pdbx_seq_one_letter_code
_entity_poly.pdbx_strand_id
1 'polypeptide(L)'
;MTCSDKGYTRINILSTCSRSVETAKHKRIFISKRTSELVALMAISSTLFLFLHTRDLHTRLRSLQSVTNSASTSGDSTAMENDIDNFIQHDQKLEAYSLNNTGHAKKELIFFNRVPKVGSQTFMEILRLLSLRNQFVFYQDHVQRVETIRLAETEQLRVASMVSKYDTPSVFIKHISFVNFTKFYLPEPIYINLVRDPVERVISWYYYIRAPWYYVERKHAFPDTPLPDPNWLKKDFETCVLRGDRECRYTQGEKREGISDHRRQTMFFCGHDEECT
;
A
#
# COMPACT_ATOMS: atom_id res chain seq x y z
N MET A 1 -11.24 27.86 56.97
CA MET A 1 -11.15 29.33 56.86
C MET A 1 -9.69 29.70 56.68
N THR A 2 -9.35 30.28 55.51
CA THR A 2 -8.29 31.30 55.21
C THR A 2 -6.97 31.21 55.96
N CYS A 3 -5.76 31.38 55.42
CA CYS A 3 -5.14 31.94 54.21
C CYS A 3 -3.63 31.96 54.62
N SER A 4 -2.57 32.13 53.84
CA SER A 4 -2.30 32.40 52.45
C SER A 4 -0.77 32.39 52.37
N ASP A 5 -0.23 31.77 51.32
CA ASP A 5 1.18 31.87 50.93
C ASP A 5 1.56 33.30 50.52
N LYS A 6 2.77 33.73 50.87
CA LYS A 6 3.50 34.83 50.21
C LYS A 6 5.02 34.64 50.24
N GLY A 7 5.63 34.82 49.05
CA GLY A 7 7.02 35.25 48.81
C GLY A 7 7.96 34.12 48.35
N TYR A 8 8.67 34.17 47.21
CA TYR A 8 9.13 35.30 46.41
C TYR A 8 9.58 34.85 44.98
N THR A 9 9.06 35.53 43.96
CA THR A 9 9.64 36.08 42.70
C THR A 9 10.54 35.29 41.71
N ARG A 10 10.02 35.23 40.46
CA ARG A 10 10.54 34.99 39.09
C ARG A 10 12.03 35.23 38.76
N ILE A 11 12.59 34.38 37.86
CA ILE A 11 13.34 34.77 36.63
C ILE A 11 13.11 33.72 35.52
N ASN A 12 12.71 34.17 34.32
CA ASN A 12 12.67 33.40 33.06
C ASN A 12 13.97 33.64 32.29
N ILE A 13 14.69 32.60 31.82
CA ILE A 13 15.57 32.68 30.64
C ILE A 13 15.49 31.38 29.84
N LEU A 14 15.36 31.56 28.53
CA LEU A 14 15.39 30.59 27.44
C LEU A 14 16.59 29.62 27.48
N SER A 15 16.42 28.45 26.87
CA SER A 15 17.16 28.04 25.65
C SER A 15 17.53 26.55 25.61
N THR A 16 17.26 25.98 24.44
CA THR A 16 18.03 24.94 23.74
C THR A 16 18.12 23.52 24.33
N CYS A 17 17.30 22.65 23.73
CA CYS A 17 17.70 21.45 22.99
C CYS A 17 19.16 20.98 23.17
N SER A 18 19.35 19.78 23.73
CA SER A 18 20.42 18.89 23.28
C SER A 18 19.97 17.45 23.28
N ARG A 19 19.96 16.91 22.06
CA ARG A 19 19.99 15.48 21.74
C ARG A 19 20.97 14.75 22.66
N SER A 20 20.51 13.74 23.39
CA SER A 20 21.41 12.66 23.75
C SER A 20 21.54 11.76 22.52
N VAL A 21 22.54 12.07 21.70
CA VAL A 21 23.08 11.14 20.71
C VAL A 21 23.63 9.96 21.52
N GLU A 22 22.90 8.85 21.54
CA GLU A 22 23.50 7.57 21.95
C GLU A 22 24.63 7.28 20.97
N THR A 23 25.84 7.58 21.42
CA THR A 23 27.05 7.12 20.77
C THR A 23 27.08 5.61 20.92
N ALA A 24 26.68 4.91 19.85
CA ALA A 24 26.95 3.50 19.69
C ALA A 24 28.47 3.29 19.82
N LYS A 25 28.92 2.94 21.02
CA LYS A 25 30.29 2.47 21.25
C LYS A 25 30.43 1.18 20.46
N HIS A 26 30.95 1.26 19.24
CA HIS A 26 31.45 0.11 18.52
C HIS A 26 32.51 -0.55 19.42
N LYS A 27 32.13 -1.64 20.09
CA LYS A 27 33.08 -2.60 20.65
C LYS A 27 33.91 -3.09 19.47
N ARG A 28 35.10 -2.53 19.28
CA ARG A 28 36.13 -3.13 18.45
C ARG A 28 36.52 -4.43 19.13
N ILE A 29 35.90 -5.52 18.69
CA ILE A 29 36.33 -6.86 19.06
C ILE A 29 37.75 -6.98 18.52
N PHE A 30 38.73 -7.11 19.42
CA PHE A 30 40.12 -7.35 19.05
C PHE A 30 40.21 -8.80 18.58
N ILE A 31 39.86 -9.01 17.31
CA ILE A 31 40.05 -10.29 16.64
C ILE A 31 41.55 -10.40 16.37
N SER A 32 42.19 -11.47 16.84
CA SER A 32 43.59 -11.76 16.56
C SER A 32 43.83 -11.67 15.04
N LYS A 33 44.94 -11.05 14.59
CA LYS A 33 45.21 -10.84 13.14
C LYS A 33 44.98 -12.11 12.31
N ARG A 34 45.31 -13.26 12.88
CA ARG A 34 45.18 -14.58 12.24
C ARG A 34 43.72 -15.04 12.05
N THR A 35 42.79 -14.64 12.92
CA THR A 35 41.37 -14.99 12.78
C THR A 35 40.62 -14.00 11.89
N SER A 36 41.03 -12.73 11.81
CA SER A 36 40.48 -11.78 10.84
C SER A 36 40.84 -12.11 9.40
N GLU A 37 42.06 -12.61 9.16
CA GLU A 37 42.49 -13.10 7.84
C GLU A 37 41.68 -14.32 7.39
N LEU A 38 41.38 -15.23 8.32
CA LEU A 38 40.62 -16.44 8.04
C LEU A 38 39.15 -16.14 7.70
N VAL A 39 38.53 -15.18 8.40
CA VAL A 39 37.18 -14.69 8.07
C VAL A 39 37.15 -13.99 6.70
N ALA A 40 38.18 -13.19 6.38
CA ALA A 40 38.29 -12.54 5.07
C ALA A 40 38.43 -13.57 3.94
N LEU A 41 39.24 -14.61 4.12
CA LEU A 41 39.39 -15.68 3.13
C LEU A 41 38.10 -16.48 2.95
N MET A 42 37.37 -16.77 4.04
CA MET A 42 36.07 -17.44 3.96
C MET A 42 35.03 -16.58 3.24
N ALA A 43 35.01 -15.26 3.48
CA ALA A 43 34.11 -14.34 2.79
C ALA A 43 34.42 -14.27 1.29
N ILE A 44 35.70 -14.14 0.91
CA ILE A 44 36.13 -14.11 -0.50
C ILE A 44 35.85 -15.44 -1.20
N SER A 45 36.08 -16.57 -0.52
CA SER A 45 35.74 -17.89 -1.06
C SER A 45 34.23 -18.05 -1.26
N SER A 46 33.41 -17.54 -0.33
CA SER A 46 31.95 -17.62 -0.41
C SER A 46 31.40 -16.75 -1.53
N THR A 47 31.93 -15.53 -1.71
CA THR A 47 31.51 -14.64 -2.81
C THR A 47 31.96 -15.16 -4.17
N LEU A 48 33.16 -15.74 -4.27
CA LEU A 48 33.62 -16.40 -5.49
C LEU A 48 32.74 -17.61 -5.83
N PHE A 49 32.41 -18.44 -4.84
CA PHE A 49 31.53 -19.59 -5.02
C PHE A 49 30.13 -19.14 -5.49
N LEU A 50 29.53 -18.15 -4.84
CA LEU A 50 28.24 -17.58 -5.25
C LEU A 50 28.31 -17.00 -6.67
N PHE A 51 29.39 -16.29 -7.03
CA PHE A 51 29.56 -15.74 -8.37
C PHE A 51 29.65 -16.85 -9.43
N LEU A 52 30.44 -17.89 -9.19
CA LEU A 52 30.56 -19.04 -10.11
C LEU A 52 29.21 -19.77 -10.25
N HIS A 53 28.49 -19.96 -9.14
CA HIS A 53 27.20 -20.63 -9.14
C HIS A 53 26.12 -19.79 -9.86
N THR A 54 26.12 -18.47 -9.67
CA THR A 54 25.21 -17.57 -10.37
C THR A 54 25.53 -17.53 -11.85
N ARG A 55 26.82 -17.59 -12.22
CA ARG A 55 27.26 -17.65 -13.62
C ARG A 55 26.81 -18.94 -14.30
N ASP A 56 27.00 -20.10 -13.65
CA ASP A 56 26.54 -21.40 -14.17
C ASP A 56 25.02 -21.40 -14.38
N LEU A 57 24.28 -20.90 -13.40
CA LEU A 57 22.82 -20.80 -13.46
C LEU A 57 22.36 -19.88 -14.59
N HIS A 58 23.05 -18.75 -14.80
CA HIS A 58 22.75 -17.83 -15.89
C HIS A 58 23.11 -18.41 -17.27
N THR A 59 24.18 -19.22 -17.38
CA THR A 59 24.49 -19.96 -18.61
C THR A 59 23.48 -21.07 -18.87
N ARG A 60 23.03 -21.79 -17.85
CA ARG A 60 21.96 -22.80 -17.98
C ARG A 60 20.65 -22.15 -18.40
N LEU A 61 20.29 -21.01 -17.82
CA LEU A 61 19.08 -20.27 -18.18
C LEU A 61 19.14 -19.79 -19.65
N ARG A 62 20.30 -19.30 -20.11
CA ARG A 62 20.51 -18.98 -21.54
C ARG A 62 20.46 -20.22 -22.43
N SER A 63 21.00 -21.36 -21.97
CA SER A 63 20.94 -22.61 -22.73
C SER A 63 19.49 -23.11 -22.84
N LEU A 64 18.71 -23.03 -21.77
CA LEU A 64 17.28 -23.37 -21.77
C LEU A 64 16.50 -22.43 -22.69
N GLN A 65 16.75 -21.12 -22.63
CA GLN A 65 16.18 -20.15 -23.58
C GLN A 65 16.57 -20.44 -25.03
N SER A 66 17.81 -20.84 -25.28
CA SER A 66 18.24 -21.21 -26.63
C SER A 66 17.61 -22.52 -27.08
N VAL A 67 17.40 -23.48 -26.17
CA VAL A 67 16.73 -24.76 -26.46
C VAL A 67 15.24 -24.54 -26.68
N THR A 68 14.54 -23.68 -25.95
CA THR A 68 13.17 -23.28 -26.31
C THR A 68 13.12 -22.56 -27.67
N ASN A 69 14.11 -21.73 -27.99
CA ASN A 69 14.22 -21.08 -29.30
C ASN A 69 14.67 -22.03 -30.44
N SER A 70 15.19 -23.22 -30.12
CA SER A 70 15.65 -24.23 -31.09
C SER A 70 14.69 -25.42 -31.21
N ALA A 71 13.93 -25.72 -30.16
CA ALA A 71 12.88 -26.74 -30.12
C ALA A 71 11.62 -26.29 -30.87
N SER A 72 11.49 -24.99 -31.16
CA SER A 72 10.50 -24.41 -32.07
C SER A 72 10.70 -24.82 -33.54
N THR A 73 11.67 -25.69 -33.86
CA THR A 73 11.82 -26.30 -35.20
C THR A 73 11.50 -27.79 -35.30
N SER A 74 10.91 -28.41 -34.27
CA SER A 74 10.49 -29.83 -34.37
C SER A 74 9.29 -30.18 -33.48
N GLY A 75 8.08 -30.01 -34.04
CA GLY A 75 6.97 -30.97 -33.97
C GLY A 75 6.26 -31.28 -32.63
N ASP A 76 5.00 -30.83 -32.58
CA ASP A 76 3.81 -31.49 -32.00
C ASP A 76 3.30 -31.09 -30.58
N SER A 77 2.64 -29.93 -30.50
CA SER A 77 1.64 -29.58 -29.45
C SER A 77 0.78 -28.35 -29.86
N THR A 78 0.07 -28.43 -30.98
CA THR A 78 -0.54 -27.30 -31.71
C THR A 78 -1.85 -26.71 -31.17
N ALA A 79 -2.11 -26.69 -29.85
CA ALA A 79 -3.36 -26.09 -29.33
C ALA A 79 -3.19 -25.13 -28.15
N MET A 80 -2.23 -25.33 -27.24
CA MET A 80 -2.06 -24.46 -26.07
C MET A 80 -0.86 -23.50 -26.20
N GLU A 81 0.08 -23.83 -27.07
CA GLU A 81 1.29 -23.03 -27.32
C GLU A 81 0.99 -21.86 -28.28
N ASN A 82 0.04 -22.04 -29.20
CA ASN A 82 -0.43 -21.00 -30.11
C ASN A 82 -1.08 -19.81 -29.37
N ASP A 83 -1.74 -20.02 -28.23
CA ASP A 83 -2.36 -18.93 -27.46
C ASP A 83 -1.31 -18.07 -26.72
N ILE A 84 -0.20 -18.68 -26.30
CA ILE A 84 0.90 -17.98 -25.61
C ILE A 84 1.77 -17.24 -26.65
N ASP A 85 2.09 -17.88 -27.78
CA ASP A 85 2.84 -17.24 -28.85
C ASP A 85 2.04 -16.12 -29.54
N ASN A 86 0.72 -16.25 -29.69
CA ASN A 86 -0.12 -15.15 -30.16
C ASN A 86 -0.18 -13.98 -29.17
N PHE A 87 -0.06 -14.24 -27.86
CA PHE A 87 -0.01 -13.19 -26.85
C PHE A 87 1.34 -12.45 -26.84
N ILE A 88 2.44 -13.16 -27.14
CA ILE A 88 3.80 -12.59 -27.19
C ILE A 88 4.04 -11.87 -28.54
N GLN A 89 3.42 -12.32 -29.63
CA GLN A 89 3.56 -11.69 -30.96
C GLN A 89 2.74 -10.39 -31.12
N HIS A 90 1.92 -10.05 -30.13
CA HIS A 90 1.26 -8.75 -29.99
C HIS A 90 2.01 -7.75 -29.11
N ASP A 91 3.34 -7.84 -29.04
CA ASP A 91 4.19 -6.71 -28.66
C ASP A 91 4.18 -5.66 -29.80
N GLN A 92 3.01 -5.06 -30.02
CA GLN A 92 2.94 -3.75 -30.66
C GLN A 92 3.87 -2.87 -29.84
N LYS A 93 4.94 -2.39 -30.45
CA LYS A 93 5.93 -1.49 -29.86
C LYS A 93 5.20 -0.35 -29.13
N LEU A 94 4.96 -0.53 -27.83
CA LEU A 94 4.13 0.34 -27.01
C LEU A 94 4.85 1.69 -26.92
N GLU A 95 4.37 2.68 -27.66
CA GLU A 95 4.96 4.00 -27.59
C GLU A 95 4.56 4.66 -26.27
N ALA A 96 5.54 5.06 -25.46
CA ALA A 96 5.29 5.63 -24.13
C ALA A 96 4.31 6.83 -24.14
N TYR A 97 4.27 7.58 -25.25
CA TYR A 97 3.32 8.68 -25.43
C TYR A 97 1.87 8.19 -25.57
N SER A 98 1.64 7.10 -26.30
CA SER A 98 0.31 6.49 -26.46
C SER A 98 -0.25 5.91 -25.15
N LEU A 99 0.62 5.60 -24.18
CA LEU A 99 0.25 5.11 -22.85
C LEU A 99 0.07 6.22 -21.81
N ASN A 100 0.25 7.48 -22.20
CA ASN A 100 0.18 8.59 -21.28
C ASN A 100 -1.26 8.98 -20.93
N ASN A 101 -1.83 8.28 -19.94
CA ASN A 101 -3.16 8.57 -19.44
C ASN A 101 -3.29 9.95 -18.75
N THR A 102 -2.19 10.56 -18.30
CA THR A 102 -2.27 11.86 -17.62
C THR A 102 -2.63 12.99 -18.60
N GLY A 103 -2.39 12.81 -19.89
CA GLY A 103 -2.78 13.77 -20.93
C GLY A 103 -4.29 13.94 -21.09
N HIS A 104 -5.09 12.99 -20.61
CA HIS A 104 -6.55 13.06 -20.64
C HIS A 104 -7.16 13.85 -19.47
N ALA A 105 -6.38 14.14 -18.43
CA ALA A 105 -6.88 14.85 -17.27
C ALA A 105 -7.14 16.33 -17.58
N LYS A 106 -8.27 16.84 -17.11
CA LYS A 106 -8.67 18.25 -17.30
C LYS A 106 -8.18 19.15 -16.16
N LYS A 107 -7.61 18.57 -15.11
CA LYS A 107 -7.12 19.24 -13.93
C LYS A 107 -5.83 18.57 -13.46
N GLU A 108 -4.81 19.36 -13.18
CA GLU A 108 -3.52 18.92 -12.61
C GLU A 108 -3.65 18.60 -11.11
N LEU A 109 -4.57 17.71 -10.78
CA LEU A 109 -4.82 17.22 -9.44
C LEU A 109 -4.79 15.70 -9.48
N ILE A 110 -3.98 15.09 -8.63
CA ILE A 110 -3.97 13.64 -8.45
C ILE A 110 -5.05 13.27 -7.44
N PHE A 111 -6.02 12.47 -7.86
CA PHE A 111 -6.98 11.86 -6.94
C PHE A 111 -6.55 10.42 -6.66
N PHE A 112 -5.99 10.21 -5.46
CA PHE A 112 -5.63 8.88 -4.96
C PHE A 112 -6.77 8.32 -4.09
N ASN A 113 -7.70 7.62 -4.74
CA ASN A 113 -8.80 6.90 -4.08
C ASN A 113 -8.30 5.58 -3.47
N ARG A 114 -7.49 5.69 -2.42
CA ARG A 114 -6.60 4.63 -1.95
C ARG A 114 -7.31 3.38 -1.43
N VAL A 115 -6.97 2.21 -1.95
CA VAL A 115 -7.44 0.92 -1.40
C VAL A 115 -6.74 0.62 -0.05
N PRO A 116 -7.42 0.01 0.94
CA PRO A 116 -6.77 -0.49 2.15
C PRO A 116 -5.85 -1.70 1.89
N LYS A 117 -4.75 -1.79 2.63
CA LYS A 117 -3.84 -2.96 2.69
C LYS A 117 -3.05 -3.30 1.42
N VAL A 118 -2.96 -2.34 0.49
CA VAL A 118 -2.16 -2.42 -0.75
C VAL A 118 -0.80 -1.69 -0.67
N GLY A 119 -0.35 -1.31 0.54
CA GLY A 119 0.82 -0.44 0.72
C GLY A 119 0.52 1.06 0.56
N SER A 120 -0.76 1.45 0.54
CA SER A 120 -1.18 2.83 0.31
C SER A 120 -0.72 3.84 1.36
N GLN A 121 -0.38 3.40 2.58
CA GLN A 121 0.12 4.30 3.63
C GLN A 121 1.55 4.75 3.32
N THR A 122 2.42 3.83 2.92
CA THR A 122 3.80 4.15 2.51
C THR A 122 3.78 5.11 1.32
N PHE A 123 2.92 4.85 0.33
CA PHE A 123 2.81 5.72 -0.83
C PHE A 123 2.24 7.11 -0.50
N MET A 124 1.28 7.20 0.43
CA MET A 124 0.78 8.47 0.97
C MET A 124 1.90 9.29 1.63
N GLU A 125 2.75 8.67 2.45
CA GLU A 125 3.88 9.36 3.08
C GLU A 125 4.90 9.83 2.04
N ILE A 126 5.16 9.04 1.00
CA ILE A 126 5.99 9.47 -0.13
C ILE A 126 5.40 10.71 -0.80
N LEU A 127 4.10 10.72 -1.11
CA LEU A 127 3.41 11.87 -1.70
C LEU A 127 3.50 13.11 -0.80
N ARG A 128 3.37 12.93 0.51
CA ARG A 128 3.51 14.02 1.49
C ARG A 128 4.92 14.60 1.51
N LEU A 129 5.95 13.77 1.46
CA LEU A 129 7.34 14.24 1.40
C LEU A 129 7.66 14.92 0.07
N LEU A 130 7.15 14.38 -1.03
CA LEU A 130 7.31 14.97 -2.36
C LEU A 130 6.55 16.30 -2.49
N SER A 131 5.44 16.49 -1.80
CA SER A 131 4.67 17.74 -1.82
C SER A 131 5.51 18.91 -1.30
N LEU A 132 6.30 18.67 -0.25
CA LEU A 132 7.22 19.65 0.32
C LEU A 132 8.36 19.99 -0.64
N ARG A 133 8.91 18.98 -1.35
CA ARG A 133 10.04 19.15 -2.25
C ARG A 133 9.65 19.78 -3.58
N ASN A 134 8.52 19.36 -4.13
CA ASN A 134 8.05 19.72 -5.48
C ASN A 134 6.97 20.81 -5.45
N GLN A 135 6.65 21.36 -4.27
CA GLN A 135 5.76 22.50 -4.08
C GLN A 135 4.33 22.31 -4.63
N PHE A 136 3.74 21.14 -4.41
CA PHE A 136 2.31 20.90 -4.66
C PHE A 136 1.54 20.76 -3.35
N VAL A 137 0.23 21.02 -3.38
CA VAL A 137 -0.61 20.96 -2.17
C VAL A 137 -1.02 19.53 -1.85
N PHE A 138 -0.93 19.13 -0.58
CA PHE A 138 -1.31 17.80 -0.11
C PHE A 138 -2.59 17.87 0.71
N TYR A 139 -3.67 17.29 0.19
CA TYR A 139 -4.96 17.18 0.87
C TYR A 139 -5.25 15.73 1.26
N GLN A 140 -5.66 15.53 2.51
CA GLN A 140 -6.07 14.24 3.04
C GLN A 140 -7.40 14.38 3.76
N ASP A 141 -8.29 13.42 3.55
CA ASP A 141 -9.56 13.36 4.27
C ASP A 141 -9.37 13.10 5.77
N HIS A 142 -10.33 13.55 6.57
CA HIS A 142 -10.30 13.37 8.02
C HIS A 142 -10.63 11.95 8.44
N VAL A 143 -10.08 11.51 9.57
CA VAL A 143 -10.38 10.19 10.15
C VAL A 143 -11.85 10.14 10.58
N GLN A 144 -12.61 9.19 10.04
CA GLN A 144 -14.01 8.98 10.36
C GLN A 144 -14.20 7.74 11.25
N ARG A 145 -15.31 7.69 12.00
CA ARG A 145 -15.65 6.53 12.84
C ARG A 145 -15.89 5.29 11.99
N VAL A 146 -16.60 5.44 10.89
CA VAL A 146 -16.83 4.39 9.89
C VAL A 146 -16.49 5.01 8.55
N GLU A 147 -15.63 4.33 7.81
CA GLU A 147 -15.33 4.77 6.45
C GLU A 147 -16.42 4.26 5.51
N THR A 148 -17.09 5.21 4.88
CA THR A 148 -18.10 4.95 3.87
C THR A 148 -17.43 4.91 2.51
N ILE A 149 -17.23 3.71 1.98
CA ILE A 149 -16.54 3.48 0.70
C ILE A 149 -17.42 3.93 -0.47
N ARG A 150 -18.71 3.57 -0.44
CA ARG A 150 -19.70 3.92 -1.45
C ARG A 150 -20.57 5.06 -0.94
N LEU A 151 -20.51 6.19 -1.62
CA LEU A 151 -21.29 7.38 -1.30
C LEU A 151 -22.62 7.43 -2.06
N ALA A 152 -23.64 8.02 -1.44
CA ALA A 152 -24.84 8.47 -2.14
C ALA A 152 -24.48 9.56 -3.16
N GLU A 153 -25.29 9.71 -4.21
CA GLU A 153 -24.99 10.62 -5.33
C GLU A 153 -24.77 12.09 -4.89
N THR A 154 -25.53 12.56 -3.90
CA THR A 154 -25.35 13.90 -3.32
C THR A 154 -23.97 14.08 -2.67
N GLU A 155 -23.48 13.06 -1.96
CA GLU A 155 -22.16 13.07 -1.34
C GLU A 155 -21.04 12.88 -2.39
N GLN A 156 -21.30 12.12 -3.46
CA GLN A 156 -20.38 12.04 -4.60
C GLN A 156 -20.20 13.42 -5.25
N LEU A 157 -21.28 14.15 -5.52
CA LEU A 157 -21.24 15.52 -6.03
C LEU A 157 -20.49 16.45 -5.07
N ARG A 158 -20.70 16.31 -3.77
CA ARG A 158 -20.01 17.11 -2.75
C ARG A 158 -18.51 16.89 -2.79
N VAL A 159 -18.06 15.63 -2.84
CA VAL A 159 -16.63 15.30 -2.96
C VAL A 159 -16.07 15.81 -4.29
N ALA A 160 -16.74 15.56 -5.41
CA ALA A 160 -16.28 16.00 -6.72
C ALA A 160 -16.18 17.53 -6.82
N SER A 161 -17.17 18.25 -6.27
CA SER A 161 -17.18 19.72 -6.23
C SER A 161 -16.08 20.29 -5.35
N MET A 162 -15.82 19.66 -4.20
CA MET A 162 -14.73 20.03 -3.31
C MET A 162 -13.37 19.83 -3.98
N VAL A 163 -13.14 18.65 -4.57
CA VAL A 163 -11.89 18.31 -5.28
C VAL A 163 -11.66 19.24 -6.47
N SER A 164 -12.73 19.59 -7.20
CA SER A 164 -12.64 20.51 -8.35
C SER A 164 -12.23 21.93 -7.95
N LYS A 165 -12.47 22.34 -6.71
CA LYS A 165 -12.13 23.68 -6.18
C LYS A 165 -10.72 23.77 -5.60
N TYR A 166 -10.03 22.66 -5.37
CA TYR A 166 -8.67 22.70 -4.86
C TYR A 166 -7.71 23.34 -5.85
N ASP A 167 -6.72 24.05 -5.32
CA ASP A 167 -5.64 24.66 -6.11
C ASP A 167 -4.78 23.58 -6.74
N THR A 168 -4.21 23.86 -7.90
CA THR A 168 -3.33 22.95 -8.66
C THR A 168 -1.92 23.56 -8.80
N PRO A 169 -0.85 22.75 -8.77
CA PRO A 169 -0.83 21.28 -8.67
C PRO A 169 -1.12 20.79 -7.24
N SER A 170 -1.88 19.70 -7.13
CA SER A 170 -2.20 19.11 -5.82
C SER A 170 -2.52 17.63 -5.86
N VAL A 171 -2.57 17.02 -4.67
CA VAL A 171 -2.97 15.63 -4.46
C VAL A 171 -4.11 15.61 -3.45
N PHE A 172 -5.17 14.85 -3.73
CA PHE A 172 -6.24 14.54 -2.78
C PHE A 172 -6.31 13.03 -2.53
N ILE A 173 -6.36 12.65 -1.25
CA ILE A 173 -6.32 11.25 -0.83
C ILE A 173 -7.54 10.93 0.04
N LYS A 174 -8.29 9.91 -0.35
CA LYS A 174 -9.47 9.43 0.40
C LYS A 174 -9.70 7.93 0.18
N HIS A 175 -10.20 7.24 1.20
CA HIS A 175 -10.74 5.89 1.07
C HIS A 175 -12.16 5.94 0.52
N ILE A 176 -12.31 5.87 -0.80
CA ILE A 176 -13.59 5.97 -1.50
C ILE A 176 -13.54 5.18 -2.81
N SER A 177 -14.69 4.66 -3.25
CA SER A 177 -14.85 4.15 -4.60
C SER A 177 -14.60 5.21 -5.68
N PHE A 178 -14.30 4.76 -6.89
CA PHE A 178 -14.16 5.62 -8.06
C PHE A 178 -15.40 6.53 -8.21
N VAL A 179 -15.16 7.85 -8.34
CA VAL A 179 -16.21 8.85 -8.52
C VAL A 179 -16.11 9.35 -9.96
N ASN A 180 -17.19 9.25 -10.72
CA ASN A 180 -17.20 9.77 -12.08
C ASN A 180 -17.46 11.29 -12.07
N PHE A 181 -16.43 12.11 -12.26
CA PHE A 181 -16.54 13.58 -12.29
C PHE A 181 -17.33 14.07 -13.51
N THR A 182 -17.25 13.35 -14.63
CA THR A 182 -17.94 13.75 -15.86
C THR A 182 -19.46 13.68 -15.73
N LYS A 183 -19.98 12.76 -14.88
CA LYS A 183 -21.40 12.68 -14.52
C LYS A 183 -21.92 14.00 -13.93
N PHE A 184 -21.06 14.76 -13.26
CA PHE A 184 -21.40 16.02 -12.60
C PHE A 184 -20.96 17.25 -13.40
N TYR A 185 -20.53 17.09 -14.66
CA TYR A 185 -19.99 18.17 -15.49
C TYR A 185 -18.76 18.86 -14.87
N LEU A 186 -17.99 18.12 -14.09
CA LEU A 186 -16.79 18.60 -13.42
C LEU A 186 -15.51 18.11 -14.14
N PRO A 187 -14.39 18.86 -14.03
CA PRO A 187 -13.14 18.45 -14.65
C PRO A 187 -12.58 17.20 -13.99
N GLU A 188 -12.21 16.21 -14.80
CA GLU A 188 -11.67 14.95 -14.31
C GLU A 188 -10.23 15.13 -13.80
N PRO A 189 -9.92 14.68 -12.56
CA PRO A 189 -8.58 14.66 -12.02
C PRO A 189 -7.78 13.46 -12.56
N ILE A 190 -6.48 13.43 -12.27
CA ILE A 190 -5.61 12.29 -12.57
C ILE A 190 -5.84 11.21 -11.51
N TYR A 191 -6.51 10.12 -11.87
CA TYR A 191 -6.67 8.97 -10.99
C TYR A 191 -5.39 8.14 -10.91
N ILE A 192 -4.98 7.80 -9.69
CA ILE A 192 -3.94 6.79 -9.44
C ILE A 192 -4.42 5.83 -8.36
N ASN A 193 -3.96 4.59 -8.42
CA ASN A 193 -4.25 3.63 -7.36
C ASN A 193 -3.17 2.54 -7.27
N LEU A 194 -3.29 1.71 -6.24
CA LEU A 194 -2.43 0.56 -6.01
C LEU A 194 -3.30 -0.68 -5.80
N VAL A 195 -2.84 -1.80 -6.31
CA VAL A 195 -3.48 -3.12 -6.15
C VAL A 195 -2.54 -4.06 -5.43
N ARG A 196 -3.11 -5.06 -4.76
CA ARG A 196 -2.37 -6.18 -4.16
C ARG A 196 -3.06 -7.48 -4.54
N ASP A 197 -2.31 -8.58 -4.48
CA ASP A 197 -2.89 -9.92 -4.51
C ASP A 197 -4.10 -10.00 -3.55
N PRO A 198 -5.27 -10.48 -4.01
CA PRO A 198 -6.49 -10.47 -3.22
C PRO A 198 -6.39 -11.27 -1.91
N VAL A 199 -5.70 -12.41 -1.92
CA VAL A 199 -5.59 -13.30 -0.75
C VAL A 199 -4.69 -12.66 0.30
N GLU A 200 -3.51 -12.20 -0.12
CA GLU A 200 -2.55 -11.48 0.70
C GLU A 200 -3.15 -10.20 1.32
N ARG A 201 -3.98 -9.48 0.55
CA ARG A 201 -4.69 -8.30 1.05
C ARG A 201 -5.69 -8.68 2.14
N VAL A 202 -6.44 -9.77 1.96
CA VAL A 202 -7.41 -10.28 2.96
C VAL A 202 -6.69 -10.71 4.23
N ILE A 203 -5.60 -11.47 4.13
CA ILE A 203 -4.76 -11.87 5.27
C ILE A 203 -4.22 -10.63 6.01
N SER A 204 -3.68 -9.67 5.25
CA SER A 204 -3.17 -8.42 5.83
C SER A 204 -4.26 -7.62 6.55
N TRP A 205 -5.48 -7.58 6.00
CA TRP A 205 -6.62 -6.96 6.66
C TRP A 205 -7.04 -7.74 7.91
N TYR A 206 -7.09 -9.06 7.85
CA TYR A 206 -7.49 -9.96 8.93
C TYR A 206 -6.67 -9.71 10.21
N TYR A 207 -5.35 -9.65 10.10
CA TYR A 207 -4.50 -9.37 11.26
C TYR A 207 -4.49 -7.89 11.65
N TYR A 208 -4.63 -6.97 10.68
CA TYR A 208 -4.69 -5.53 10.96
C TYR A 208 -5.84 -5.17 11.89
N ILE A 209 -7.06 -5.64 11.59
CA ILE A 209 -8.23 -5.34 12.40
C ILE A 209 -8.21 -6.00 13.78
N ARG A 210 -7.30 -6.96 14.02
CA ARG A 210 -7.10 -7.65 15.30
C ARG A 210 -5.95 -7.09 16.13
N ALA A 211 -5.16 -6.19 15.56
CA ALA A 211 -3.99 -5.69 16.24
C ALA A 211 -4.41 -4.84 17.46
N PRO A 212 -3.78 -5.01 18.64
CA PRO A 212 -4.17 -4.28 19.84
C PRO A 212 -4.13 -2.75 19.66
N TRP A 213 -3.11 -2.26 18.95
CA TRP A 213 -2.93 -0.83 18.69
C TRP A 213 -4.12 -0.23 17.91
N TYR A 214 -4.75 -0.98 17.00
CA TYR A 214 -5.90 -0.52 16.21
C TYR A 214 -7.08 -0.16 17.11
N TYR A 215 -7.30 -0.94 18.18
CA TYR A 215 -8.37 -0.67 19.13
C TYR A 215 -8.01 0.40 20.14
N VAL A 216 -6.75 0.44 20.60
CA VAL A 216 -6.28 1.47 21.54
C VAL A 216 -6.44 2.85 20.91
N GLU A 217 -5.92 3.06 19.70
CA GLU A 217 -6.02 4.34 18.98
C GLU A 217 -7.47 4.74 18.73
N ARG A 218 -8.32 3.78 18.31
CA ARG A 218 -9.74 4.05 18.10
C ARG A 218 -10.49 4.33 19.39
N LYS A 219 -10.11 3.75 20.52
CA LYS A 219 -10.72 4.03 21.83
C LYS A 219 -10.33 5.42 22.33
N HIS A 220 -9.10 5.86 22.06
CA HIS A 220 -8.68 7.23 22.31
C HIS A 220 -9.47 8.23 21.45
N ALA A 221 -9.66 7.95 20.16
CA ALA A 221 -10.43 8.81 19.27
C ALA A 221 -11.95 8.76 19.51
N PHE A 222 -12.47 7.59 19.92
CA PHE A 222 -13.89 7.31 20.08
C PHE A 222 -14.14 6.46 21.36
N PRO A 223 -14.20 7.11 22.55
CA PRO A 223 -14.27 6.44 23.85
C PRO A 223 -15.42 5.45 24.03
N ASP A 224 -16.55 5.65 23.35
CA ASP A 224 -17.74 4.81 23.48
C ASP A 224 -17.67 3.50 22.66
N THR A 225 -16.58 3.27 21.91
CA THR A 225 -16.47 2.09 21.06
C THR A 225 -16.26 0.83 21.92
N PRO A 226 -17.10 -0.22 21.80
CA PRO A 226 -16.92 -1.45 22.57
C PRO A 226 -15.64 -2.19 22.14
N LEU A 227 -14.98 -2.86 23.09
CA LEU A 227 -13.85 -3.73 22.78
C LEU A 227 -14.38 -5.07 22.25
N PRO A 228 -13.69 -5.67 21.26
CA PRO A 228 -14.07 -6.97 20.72
C PRO A 228 -13.77 -8.09 21.73
N ASP A 229 -14.37 -9.26 21.48
CA ASP A 229 -14.11 -10.46 22.26
C ASP A 229 -12.63 -10.90 22.17
N PRO A 230 -11.97 -11.25 23.29
CA PRO A 230 -10.58 -11.69 23.30
C PRO A 230 -10.31 -12.95 22.46
N ASN A 231 -11.25 -13.88 22.33
CA ASN A 231 -11.06 -15.08 21.51
C ASN A 231 -11.08 -14.73 20.03
N TRP A 232 -11.92 -13.77 19.63
CA TRP A 232 -11.92 -13.25 18.26
C TRP A 232 -10.58 -12.59 17.90
N LEU A 233 -9.98 -11.83 18.84
CA LEU A 233 -8.67 -11.19 18.65
C LEU A 233 -7.52 -12.19 18.48
N LYS A 234 -7.57 -13.31 19.22
CA LYS A 234 -6.50 -14.33 19.24
C LYS A 234 -6.60 -15.35 18.10
N LYS A 235 -7.75 -15.45 17.42
CA LYS A 235 -7.96 -16.42 16.35
C LYS A 235 -7.04 -16.17 15.16
N ASP A 236 -6.24 -17.16 14.77
CA ASP A 236 -5.40 -17.11 13.57
C ASP A 236 -6.22 -17.27 12.29
N PHE A 237 -5.60 -16.96 11.15
CA PHE A 237 -6.29 -16.95 9.85
C PHE A 237 -6.60 -18.38 9.39
N GLU A 238 -5.70 -19.32 9.64
CA GLU A 238 -5.80 -20.72 9.26
C GLU A 238 -6.99 -21.39 9.95
N THR A 239 -7.15 -21.19 11.26
CA THR A 239 -8.30 -21.68 12.03
C THR A 239 -9.60 -21.08 11.50
N CYS A 240 -9.59 -19.79 11.14
CA CYS A 240 -10.74 -19.14 10.52
C CYS A 240 -11.16 -19.88 9.23
N VAL A 241 -10.19 -20.10 8.33
CA VAL A 241 -10.43 -20.75 7.03
C VAL A 241 -10.91 -22.20 7.22
N LEU A 242 -10.24 -22.96 8.08
CA LEU A 242 -10.58 -24.38 8.34
C LEU A 242 -11.95 -24.56 8.98
N ARG A 243 -12.40 -23.61 9.82
CA ARG A 243 -13.76 -23.60 10.39
C ARG A 243 -14.83 -23.13 9.41
N GLY A 244 -14.42 -22.57 8.27
CA GLY A 244 -15.34 -21.97 7.30
C GLY A 244 -16.01 -20.70 7.81
N ASP A 245 -15.32 -19.95 8.69
CA ASP A 245 -15.85 -18.71 9.25
C ASP A 245 -16.07 -17.70 8.13
N ARG A 246 -17.18 -16.96 8.21
CA ARG A 246 -17.62 -16.03 7.16
C ARG A 246 -16.56 -14.97 6.81
N GLU A 247 -15.76 -14.53 7.78
CA GLU A 247 -14.85 -13.39 7.59
C GLU A 247 -13.58 -13.68 6.79
N CYS A 248 -13.29 -14.95 6.56
CA CYS A 248 -12.15 -15.45 5.77
C CYS A 248 -12.63 -16.30 4.58
N ARG A 249 -13.94 -16.27 4.28
CA ARG A 249 -14.54 -17.02 3.19
C ARG A 249 -15.18 -16.09 2.16
N TYR A 250 -14.71 -16.18 0.92
CA TYR A 250 -15.37 -15.56 -0.21
C TYR A 250 -16.66 -16.32 -0.54
N THR A 251 -17.81 -15.68 -0.37
CA THR A 251 -19.11 -16.21 -0.79
C THR A 251 -19.58 -15.45 -2.02
N GLN A 252 -19.73 -16.15 -3.14
CA GLN A 252 -20.18 -15.53 -4.40
C GLN A 252 -21.60 -14.97 -4.23
N GLY A 253 -21.84 -13.77 -4.77
CA GLY A 253 -23.14 -13.08 -4.67
C GLY A 253 -23.43 -12.44 -3.30
N GLU A 254 -22.48 -12.48 -2.35
CA GLU A 254 -22.63 -11.76 -1.09
C GLU A 254 -22.61 -10.25 -1.33
N LYS A 255 -23.75 -9.60 -1.10
CA LYS A 255 -23.88 -8.13 -1.24
C LYS A 255 -23.51 -7.33 0.00
N ARG A 256 -23.33 -7.99 1.16
CA ARG A 256 -23.16 -7.29 2.44
C ARG A 256 -21.83 -6.54 2.52
N GLU A 257 -21.96 -5.23 2.64
CA GLU A 257 -20.85 -4.35 3.00
C GLU A 257 -20.49 -4.53 4.48
N GLY A 258 -19.19 -4.50 4.78
CA GLY A 258 -18.71 -4.65 6.14
C GLY A 258 -17.20 -4.79 6.23
N ILE A 259 -16.73 -5.07 7.45
CA ILE A 259 -15.30 -5.27 7.74
C ILE A 259 -14.75 -6.43 6.92
N SER A 260 -15.50 -7.51 6.75
CA SER A 260 -15.06 -8.73 6.05
C SER A 260 -15.42 -8.77 4.58
N ASP A 261 -15.65 -7.61 3.95
CA ASP A 261 -16.00 -7.57 2.54
C ASP A 261 -14.76 -7.81 1.66
N HIS A 262 -14.72 -8.97 1.02
CA HIS A 262 -13.63 -9.41 0.16
C HIS A 262 -13.62 -8.70 -1.20
N ARG A 263 -14.74 -8.10 -1.64
CA ARG A 263 -14.88 -7.36 -2.91
C ARG A 263 -14.25 -5.97 -2.87
N ARG A 264 -13.81 -5.52 -1.69
CA ARG A 264 -13.30 -4.16 -1.45
C ARG A 264 -12.34 -3.64 -2.51
N GLN A 265 -11.37 -4.43 -2.98
CA GLN A 265 -10.45 -3.94 -4.00
C GLN A 265 -11.20 -3.59 -5.29
N THR A 266 -12.01 -4.51 -5.82
CA THR A 266 -12.81 -4.30 -7.03
C THR A 266 -13.78 -3.12 -6.89
N MET A 267 -14.46 -3.00 -5.75
CA MET A 267 -15.40 -1.89 -5.49
C MET A 267 -14.75 -0.51 -5.62
N PHE A 268 -13.45 -0.39 -5.29
CA PHE A 268 -12.74 0.87 -5.39
C PHE A 268 -12.50 1.32 -6.84
N PHE A 269 -12.44 0.38 -7.79
CA PHE A 269 -12.26 0.67 -9.21
C PHE A 269 -13.58 0.72 -9.98
N CYS A 270 -14.52 -0.17 -9.65
CA CYS A 270 -15.82 -0.24 -10.34
C CYS A 270 -16.67 1.03 -10.10
N GLY A 271 -16.64 1.56 -8.87
CA GLY A 271 -17.35 2.79 -8.53
C GLY A 271 -18.55 2.54 -7.61
N HIS A 272 -19.64 3.26 -7.88
CA HIS A 272 -20.76 3.42 -6.96
C HIS A 272 -22.04 2.70 -7.39
N ASP A 273 -22.06 2.09 -8.58
CA ASP A 273 -23.26 1.46 -9.12
C ASP A 273 -23.60 0.15 -8.40
N GLU A 274 -24.86 -0.28 -8.44
CA GLU A 274 -25.28 -1.52 -7.76
C GLU A 274 -24.61 -2.76 -8.36
N GLU A 275 -24.27 -2.75 -9.64
CA GLU A 275 -23.54 -3.83 -10.32
C GLU A 275 -22.12 -4.05 -9.74
N CYS A 276 -21.57 -3.02 -9.10
CA CYS A 276 -20.31 -3.11 -8.37
C CYS A 276 -20.45 -3.79 -6.99
N THR A 277 -21.67 -4.22 -6.60
CA THR A 277 -21.95 -4.96 -5.36
C THR A 277 -22.06 -6.46 -5.62
#